data_AF-A0A952C062-F1
#
_entry.id   AF-A0A952C062-F1
#
_cell.length_a   1.000
_cell.length_b   1.000
_cell.length_c   1.000
_cell.angle_alpha   90.00
_cell.angle_beta   90.00
_cell.angle_gamma   90.00
#
_symmetry.space_group_name_H-M   'P 1'
#
loop_
_entity.id
_entity.type
_entity.pdbx_description
1 polymer ?
#
loop_
_entity_poly.entity_id
_entity_poly.type
_entity_poly.pdbx_seq_one_letter_code
_entity_poly.pdbx_strand_id
1 'polypeptide(L)'
;MAIDYIIDYDCAPKQALTSDGIIERLKGEARAQRIIALFRQNGDDRPPSEMGFEFTRSTPEGEEEIQVVIVQHLLDAAAELKPHEAACVGCPANRTGKPFGCVGSINYPVSGTAEAWLLDRMPVPDDALVWLLLKQGVEEFKYDGASIEPLRTATGAYFEDNLPARRFLGEFELNANQVFEMMFSVGAISPNHAAILLLFTGAIPRELEADDFRTLRPAPADAARRFPLLLKESDTDDPSVRQFKAFLTALYIAWRLDVAVRVDA
;
A
#
# COMPACT_ATOMS: atom_id res chain seq x y z
N MET A 1 -4.94 5.16 -11.20
CA MET A 1 -5.30 5.27 -9.78
C MET A 1 -4.55 4.16 -9.04
N ALA A 2 -4.28 4.33 -7.74
CA ALA A 2 -3.50 3.40 -6.95
C ALA A 2 -3.87 3.53 -5.47
N ILE A 3 -3.59 2.50 -4.69
CA ILE A 3 -3.53 2.57 -3.23
C ILE A 3 -2.13 3.08 -2.87
N ASP A 4 -2.03 4.29 -2.36
CA ASP A 4 -0.77 4.87 -1.92
C ASP A 4 -0.56 4.61 -0.43
N TYR A 5 0.69 4.41 -0.02
CA TYR A 5 1.02 4.19 1.38
C TYR A 5 2.37 4.82 1.74
N ILE A 6 2.50 5.19 3.01
CA ILE A 6 3.73 5.79 3.56
C ILE A 6 3.98 5.30 4.98
N ILE A 7 5.21 4.89 5.27
CA ILE A 7 5.68 4.60 6.64
C ILE A 7 5.77 5.93 7.37
N ASP A 8 4.96 6.18 8.40
CA ASP A 8 4.80 7.48 9.06
C ASP A 8 5.88 7.78 10.12
N TYR A 9 7.13 7.47 9.78
CA TYR A 9 8.31 7.80 10.58
C TYR A 9 8.56 9.32 10.63
N ASP A 10 8.69 9.89 11.83
CA ASP A 10 8.93 11.32 12.02
C ASP A 10 10.32 11.72 11.49
N CYS A 11 10.34 12.59 10.47
CA CYS A 11 11.56 13.05 9.82
C CYS A 11 11.40 14.46 9.26
N ALA A 12 12.53 15.17 9.09
CA ALA A 12 12.54 16.56 8.64
C ALA A 12 11.71 16.82 7.35
N PRO A 13 11.76 15.98 6.30
CA PRO A 13 10.90 16.15 5.13
C PRO A 13 9.40 16.17 5.46
N LYS A 14 8.93 15.29 6.35
CA LYS A 14 7.51 15.22 6.72
C LYS A 14 7.09 16.31 7.69
N GLN A 15 8.00 16.78 8.54
CA GLN A 15 7.74 17.96 9.37
C GLN A 15 7.57 19.22 8.50
N ALA A 16 8.31 19.31 7.39
CA ALA A 16 8.25 20.44 6.46
C ALA A 16 7.05 20.35 5.50
N LEU A 17 6.79 19.18 4.92
CA LEU A 17 5.86 19.00 3.80
C LEU A 17 4.63 18.14 4.10
N THR A 18 4.55 17.55 5.29
CA THR A 18 3.58 16.50 5.68
C THR A 18 3.67 15.21 4.87
N SER A 19 3.17 14.10 5.42
CA SER A 19 3.13 12.81 4.71
C SER A 19 2.28 12.88 3.44
N ASP A 20 1.10 13.50 3.51
CA ASP A 20 0.18 13.64 2.37
C ASP A 20 0.75 14.60 1.32
N GLY A 21 1.36 15.71 1.75
CA GLY A 21 1.98 16.66 0.83
C GLY A 21 3.18 16.07 0.07
N ILE A 22 3.90 15.11 0.64
CA ILE A 22 4.95 14.36 -0.07
C ILE A 22 4.32 13.44 -1.11
N ILE A 23 3.30 12.66 -0.75
CA ILE A 23 2.60 11.74 -1.66
C ILE A 23 2.05 12.51 -2.87
N GLU A 24 1.36 13.62 -2.65
CA GLU A 24 0.77 14.43 -3.72
C GLU A 24 1.81 15.01 -4.67
N ARG A 25 2.96 15.46 -4.16
CA ARG A 25 4.06 15.97 -5.00
C ARG A 25 4.69 14.87 -5.85
N LEU A 26 4.90 13.68 -5.28
CA LEU A 26 5.41 12.51 -6.03
C LEU A 26 4.43 12.05 -7.10
N LYS A 27 3.14 12.00 -6.79
CA LYS A 27 2.06 11.69 -7.76
C LYS A 27 1.98 12.74 -8.85
N GLY A 28 2.07 14.02 -8.47
CA GLY A 28 2.11 15.16 -9.37
C GLY A 28 3.25 15.07 -10.36
N GLU A 29 4.46 14.78 -9.89
CA GLU A 29 5.65 14.61 -10.74
C GLU A 29 5.47 13.44 -11.73
N ALA A 30 5.07 12.27 -11.24
CA ALA A 30 4.86 11.10 -12.09
C ALA A 30 3.78 11.35 -13.17
N ARG A 31 2.71 12.07 -12.81
CA ARG A 31 1.65 12.47 -13.74
C ARG A 31 2.17 13.46 -14.78
N ALA A 32 2.90 14.50 -14.35
CA ALA A 32 3.51 15.49 -15.23
C ALA A 32 4.42 14.82 -16.27
N GLN A 33 5.30 13.92 -15.83
CA GLN A 33 6.21 13.19 -16.72
C GLN A 33 5.46 12.34 -17.76
N ARG A 34 4.38 11.65 -17.37
CA ARG A 34 3.55 10.86 -18.30
C ARG A 34 2.86 11.74 -19.34
N ILE A 35 2.34 12.90 -18.93
CA ILE A 35 1.68 13.84 -19.85
C ILE A 35 2.70 14.40 -20.84
N ILE A 36 3.87 14.83 -20.36
CA ILE A 36 4.96 15.29 -21.23
C ILE A 36 5.33 14.22 -22.25
N ALA A 37 5.50 12.97 -21.81
CA ALA A 37 5.79 11.86 -22.70
C ALA A 37 4.70 11.64 -23.76
N LEU A 38 3.41 11.74 -23.39
CA LEU A 38 2.28 11.63 -24.31
C LEU A 38 2.28 12.74 -25.36
N PHE A 39 2.50 13.99 -24.96
CA PHE A 39 2.58 15.13 -25.90
C PHE A 39 3.72 14.94 -26.90
N ARG A 40 4.90 14.54 -26.40
CA ARG A 40 6.07 14.29 -27.26
C ARG A 40 5.86 13.13 -28.22
N GLN A 41 5.18 12.06 -27.80
CA GLN A 41 4.82 10.95 -28.70
C GLN A 41 3.87 11.38 -29.84
N ASN A 42 3.05 12.40 -29.60
CA ASN A 42 2.14 12.97 -30.60
C ASN A 42 2.76 14.10 -31.43
N GLY A 43 4.08 14.34 -31.30
CA GLY A 43 4.79 15.39 -32.05
C GLY A 43 4.55 16.80 -31.53
N ASP A 44 4.05 16.95 -30.31
CA ASP A 44 3.87 18.25 -29.67
C ASP A 44 5.11 18.59 -28.81
N ASP A 45 5.85 19.63 -29.23
CA ASP A 45 7.08 20.11 -28.60
C ASP A 45 6.90 21.33 -27.68
N ARG A 46 5.66 21.74 -27.39
CA ARG A 46 5.38 22.86 -26.48
C ARG A 46 6.05 22.66 -25.10
N PRO A 47 6.40 23.73 -24.38
CA PRO A 47 6.95 23.63 -23.04
C PRO A 47 5.88 23.18 -22.01
N PRO A 48 6.27 22.58 -20.87
CA PRO A 48 5.32 22.17 -19.81
C PRO A 48 4.41 23.28 -19.28
N SER A 49 4.81 24.55 -19.41
CA SER A 49 4.00 25.72 -19.06
C SER A 49 2.78 25.93 -19.97
N GLU A 50 2.79 25.35 -21.17
CA GLU A 50 1.71 25.44 -22.16
C GLU A 50 0.93 24.11 -22.29
N MET A 51 1.31 23.10 -21.51
CA MET A 51 0.59 21.83 -21.42
C MET A 51 -0.43 21.92 -20.28
N GLY A 52 -1.71 21.85 -20.63
CA GLY A 52 -2.81 21.73 -19.69
C GLY A 52 -3.60 20.47 -19.95
N PHE A 53 -4.22 19.94 -18.91
CA PHE A 53 -5.25 18.91 -19.05
C PHE A 53 -6.41 19.23 -18.13
N GLU A 54 -7.60 18.85 -18.56
CA GLU A 54 -8.82 18.96 -17.78
C GLU A 54 -8.90 17.74 -16.85
N PHE A 55 -8.96 18.00 -15.56
CA PHE A 55 -9.24 16.99 -14.54
C PHE A 55 -10.70 17.15 -14.12
N THR A 56 -11.53 16.18 -14.49
CA THR A 56 -12.90 16.10 -14.03
C THR A 56 -12.93 15.34 -12.71
N ARG A 57 -13.34 16.01 -11.63
CA ARG A 57 -13.61 15.37 -10.33
C ARG A 57 -15.12 15.33 -10.12
N SER A 58 -15.67 14.12 -10.01
CA SER A 58 -17.06 13.93 -9.59
C SER A 58 -17.12 14.06 -8.07
N THR A 59 -17.90 15.02 -7.56
CA THR A 59 -18.18 15.12 -6.13
C THR A 59 -19.21 14.05 -5.71
N PRO A 60 -19.30 13.69 -4.42
CA PRO A 60 -20.35 12.78 -3.93
C PRO A 60 -21.78 13.27 -4.20
N GLU A 61 -21.94 14.56 -4.49
CA GLU A 61 -23.20 15.23 -4.82
C GLU A 61 -23.55 15.15 -6.32
N GLY A 62 -22.67 14.58 -7.14
CA GLY A 62 -22.87 14.39 -8.58
C GLY A 62 -22.50 15.59 -9.45
N GLU A 63 -21.82 16.61 -8.89
CA GLU A 63 -21.29 17.72 -9.67
C GLU A 63 -19.92 17.34 -10.25
N GLU A 64 -19.72 17.61 -11.54
CA GLU A 64 -18.44 17.46 -12.23
C GLU A 64 -17.69 18.78 -12.20
N GLU A 65 -16.69 18.91 -11.34
CA GLU A 65 -15.78 20.04 -11.37
C GLU A 65 -14.66 19.77 -12.38
N ILE A 66 -14.59 20.58 -13.44
CA ILE A 66 -13.51 20.57 -14.41
C ILE A 66 -12.43 21.55 -13.95
N GLN A 67 -11.30 21.02 -13.47
CA GLN A 67 -10.14 21.83 -13.12
C GLN A 67 -9.07 21.68 -14.21
N VAL A 68 -8.68 22.79 -14.84
CA VAL A 68 -7.53 22.81 -15.74
C VAL A 68 -6.26 22.81 -14.90
N VAL A 69 -5.47 21.74 -15.01
CA VAL A 69 -4.19 21.61 -14.32
C VAL A 69 -3.06 21.84 -15.32
N ILE A 70 -2.22 22.83 -15.05
CA ILE A 70 -1.02 23.14 -15.84
C ILE A 70 0.11 22.22 -15.38
N VAL A 71 0.76 21.53 -16.33
CA VAL A 71 1.83 20.57 -16.04
C VAL A 71 2.98 21.23 -15.27
N GLN A 72 3.32 22.49 -15.57
CA GLN A 72 4.34 23.24 -14.85
C GLN A 72 4.06 23.35 -13.34
N HIS A 73 2.81 23.57 -12.92
CA HIS A 73 2.49 23.66 -11.49
C HIS A 73 2.79 22.35 -10.74
N LEU A 74 2.61 21.20 -11.40
CA LEU A 74 2.95 19.91 -10.82
C LEU A 74 4.48 19.74 -10.68
N LEU A 75 5.24 20.19 -11.67
CA LEU A 75 6.71 20.17 -11.64
C LEU A 75 7.27 21.13 -10.58
N ASP A 76 6.67 22.31 -10.43
CA ASP A 76 7.08 23.30 -9.44
C ASP A 76 6.83 22.79 -8.02
N ALA A 77 5.65 22.20 -7.77
CA ALA A 77 5.35 21.56 -6.49
C ALA A 77 6.30 20.39 -6.20
N ALA A 78 6.62 19.57 -7.21
CA ALA A 78 7.60 18.49 -7.07
C ALA A 78 9.02 19.01 -6.80
N ALA A 79 9.39 20.18 -7.33
CA ALA A 79 10.70 20.78 -7.08
C ALA A 79 10.93 21.11 -5.60
N GLU A 80 9.87 21.33 -4.82
CA GLU A 80 9.94 21.50 -3.37
C GLU A 80 10.44 20.25 -2.64
N LEU A 81 10.40 19.06 -3.26
CA LEU A 81 10.97 17.83 -2.69
C LEU A 81 12.50 17.81 -2.73
N LYS A 82 13.12 18.47 -3.71
CA LYS A 82 14.57 18.39 -3.98
C LYS A 82 15.45 18.76 -2.78
N PRO A 83 15.17 19.85 -2.04
CA PRO A 83 15.97 20.21 -0.86
C PRO A 83 15.96 19.14 0.24
N HIS A 84 14.96 18.25 0.25
CA HIS A 84 14.75 17.24 1.29
C HIS A 84 15.28 15.85 0.92
N GLU A 85 15.73 15.63 -0.32
CA GLU A 85 16.22 14.32 -0.78
C GLU A 85 17.42 13.82 0.04
N ALA A 86 18.33 14.73 0.40
CA ALA A 86 19.52 14.41 1.19
C ALA A 86 19.18 13.84 2.58
N ALA A 87 18.05 14.27 3.18
CA ALA A 87 17.60 13.76 4.47
C ALA A 87 17.08 12.31 4.39
N CYS A 88 16.84 11.78 3.19
CA CYS A 88 16.42 10.39 2.99
C CYS A 88 17.61 9.41 2.98
N VAL A 89 18.86 9.90 2.87
CA VAL A 89 20.06 9.07 2.87
C VAL A 89 20.27 8.47 4.26
N GLY A 90 20.28 7.14 4.36
CA GLY A 90 20.41 6.43 5.64
C GLY A 90 19.16 6.46 6.53
N CYS A 91 18.04 7.00 6.04
CA CYS A 91 16.78 6.99 6.79
C CYS A 91 16.30 5.53 6.99
N PRO A 92 15.97 5.11 8.23
CA PRO A 92 15.57 3.72 8.49
C PRO A 92 14.22 3.35 7.87
N ALA A 93 13.35 4.33 7.60
CA ALA A 93 12.09 4.14 6.89
C ALA A 93 12.27 4.07 5.36
N ASN A 94 13.46 4.33 4.83
CA ASN A 94 13.72 4.29 3.39
C ASN A 94 13.92 2.84 2.92
N ARG A 95 12.83 2.24 2.43
CA ARG A 95 12.81 0.86 1.91
C ARG A 95 13.60 0.68 0.62
N THR A 96 13.57 1.67 -0.27
CA THR A 96 14.08 1.52 -1.65
C THR A 96 15.50 2.02 -1.84
N GLY A 97 16.07 2.72 -0.84
CA GLY A 97 17.36 3.39 -0.95
C GLY A 97 17.34 4.64 -1.84
N LYS A 98 16.18 5.03 -2.38
CA LYS A 98 15.98 6.23 -3.19
C LYS A 98 15.35 7.34 -2.35
N PRO A 99 15.43 8.63 -2.76
CA PRO A 99 14.70 9.69 -2.07
C PRO A 99 13.22 9.34 -1.92
N PHE A 100 12.67 9.62 -0.74
CA PHE A 100 11.28 9.31 -0.36
C PHE A 100 10.90 7.83 -0.49
N GLY A 101 11.85 6.89 -0.43
CA GLY A 101 11.59 5.45 -0.52
C GLY A 101 10.75 4.84 0.61
N CYS A 102 10.29 5.64 1.57
CA CYS A 102 9.26 5.28 2.54
C CYS A 102 7.84 5.27 1.97
N VAL A 103 7.65 5.85 0.77
CA VAL A 103 6.38 5.87 0.02
C VAL A 103 6.33 4.67 -0.93
N GLY A 104 5.13 4.15 -1.18
CA GLY A 104 4.89 3.15 -2.21
C GLY A 104 3.44 3.18 -2.67
N SER A 105 3.15 2.38 -3.69
CA SER A 105 1.80 2.28 -4.24
C SER A 105 1.49 0.88 -4.76
N ILE A 106 0.21 0.54 -4.78
CA ILE A 106 -0.36 -0.65 -5.45
C ILE A 106 -1.27 -0.12 -6.54
N ASN A 107 -0.93 -0.38 -7.80
CA ASN A 107 -1.66 0.18 -8.93
C ASN A 107 -2.96 -0.58 -9.16
N TYR A 108 -3.97 0.15 -9.61
CA TYR A 108 -5.18 -0.44 -10.16
C TYR A 108 -5.07 -0.63 -11.69
N PRO A 109 -5.77 -1.63 -12.27
CA PRO A 109 -6.51 -2.67 -11.55
C PRO A 109 -5.57 -3.67 -10.87
N VAL A 110 -5.95 -4.15 -9.68
CA VAL A 110 -5.25 -5.25 -9.01
C VAL A 110 -5.53 -6.54 -9.78
N SER A 111 -4.48 -7.30 -10.07
CA SER A 111 -4.59 -8.55 -10.83
C SER A 111 -5.24 -9.67 -10.03
N GLY A 112 -5.98 -10.54 -10.71
CA GLY A 112 -6.56 -11.74 -10.10
C GLY A 112 -5.48 -12.68 -9.53
N THR A 113 -4.32 -12.70 -10.19
CA THR A 113 -3.13 -13.42 -9.71
C THR A 113 -2.66 -12.93 -8.34
N ALA A 114 -2.68 -11.61 -8.10
CA ALA A 114 -2.29 -11.04 -6.83
C ALA A 114 -3.33 -11.28 -5.72
N GLU A 115 -4.62 -11.25 -6.06
CA GLU A 115 -5.69 -11.63 -5.13
C GLU A 115 -5.54 -13.09 -4.66
N ALA A 116 -5.35 -14.01 -5.60
CA ALA A 116 -5.10 -15.41 -5.32
C ALA A 116 -3.81 -15.59 -4.48
N TRP A 117 -2.73 -14.92 -4.86
CA TRP A 117 -1.45 -14.96 -4.12
C TRP A 117 -1.60 -14.50 -2.66
N LEU A 118 -2.37 -13.45 -2.39
CA LEU A 118 -2.64 -12.99 -1.03
C LEU A 118 -3.42 -14.05 -0.23
N LEU A 119 -4.45 -14.64 -0.83
CA LEU A 119 -5.27 -15.68 -0.18
C LEU A 119 -4.49 -16.96 0.08
N ASP A 120 -3.64 -17.38 -0.86
CA ASP A 120 -2.77 -18.57 -0.73
C ASP A 120 -1.79 -18.43 0.44
N ARG A 121 -1.49 -17.19 0.80
CA ARG A 121 -0.66 -16.90 1.95
C ARG A 121 -1.40 -16.89 3.27
N MET A 122 -2.73 -16.91 3.33
CA MET A 122 -3.43 -16.88 4.63
C MET A 122 -3.14 -18.14 5.49
N PRO A 123 -3.13 -18.03 6.83
CA PRO A 123 -2.89 -19.15 7.73
C PRO A 123 -3.94 -20.25 7.52
N VAL A 124 -3.50 -21.50 7.61
CA VAL A 124 -4.35 -22.69 7.53
C VAL A 124 -4.47 -23.33 8.92
N PRO A 125 -5.36 -24.30 9.16
CA PRO A 125 -5.53 -24.91 10.48
C PRO A 125 -4.26 -25.48 11.11
N ASP A 126 -3.26 -25.87 10.30
CA ASP A 126 -1.94 -26.31 10.80
C ASP A 126 -1.16 -25.17 11.50
N ASP A 127 -1.41 -23.91 11.13
CA ASP A 127 -0.94 -22.70 11.83
C ASP A 127 -1.90 -22.33 12.99
N ALA A 128 -2.25 -23.30 13.84
CA ALA A 128 -3.43 -23.26 14.72
C ALA A 128 -3.66 -21.92 15.46
N LEU A 129 -2.64 -21.35 16.11
CA LEU A 129 -2.76 -20.08 16.84
C LEU A 129 -3.04 -18.88 15.91
N VAL A 130 -2.33 -18.80 14.79
CA VAL A 130 -2.46 -17.69 13.82
C VAL A 130 -3.77 -17.81 13.05
N TRP A 131 -4.18 -19.03 12.72
CA TRP A 131 -5.46 -19.30 12.08
C TRP A 131 -6.65 -18.96 12.99
N LEU A 132 -6.60 -19.34 14.28
CA LEU A 132 -7.62 -18.95 15.26
C LEU A 132 -7.71 -17.42 15.40
N LEU A 133 -6.56 -16.74 15.44
CA LEU A 133 -6.51 -15.28 15.50
C LEU A 133 -7.15 -14.63 14.26
N LEU A 134 -6.90 -15.17 13.06
CA LEU A 134 -7.55 -14.70 11.83
C LEU A 134 -9.06 -14.88 11.90
N LYS A 135 -9.51 -16.10 12.22
CA LYS A 135 -10.94 -16.43 12.30
C LYS A 135 -11.67 -15.53 13.29
N GLN A 136 -11.14 -15.42 14.51
CA GLN A 136 -11.69 -14.54 15.54
C GLN A 136 -11.69 -13.08 15.10
N GLY A 137 -10.59 -12.61 14.48
CA GLY A 137 -10.51 -11.24 13.97
C GLY A 137 -11.57 -10.93 12.92
N VAL A 138 -11.77 -11.83 11.96
CA VAL A 138 -12.81 -11.66 10.93
C VAL A 138 -14.22 -11.65 11.54
N GLU A 139 -14.49 -12.54 12.50
CA GLU A 139 -15.80 -12.63 13.17
C GLU A 139 -16.09 -11.43 14.09
N GLU A 140 -15.12 -11.02 14.93
CA GLU A 140 -15.29 -9.95 15.91
C GLU A 140 -15.35 -8.56 15.28
N PHE A 141 -14.45 -8.28 14.33
CA PHE A 141 -14.40 -7.00 13.63
C PHE A 141 -15.37 -6.93 12.45
N LYS A 142 -16.07 -8.05 12.16
CA LYS A 142 -17.06 -8.17 11.08
C LYS A 142 -16.48 -7.75 9.73
N TYR A 143 -15.28 -8.24 9.42
CA TYR A 143 -14.71 -8.08 8.09
C TYR A 143 -15.48 -8.98 7.12
N ASP A 144 -16.56 -8.46 6.55
CA ASP A 144 -17.45 -9.16 5.62
C ASP A 144 -17.14 -8.81 4.14
N GLY A 145 -16.27 -7.84 3.90
CA GLY A 145 -15.87 -7.36 2.59
C GLY A 145 -16.84 -6.35 1.97
N ALA A 146 -17.87 -5.90 2.70
CA ALA A 146 -18.89 -5.00 2.19
C ALA A 146 -18.32 -3.62 1.83
N SER A 147 -17.24 -3.17 2.47
CA SER A 147 -16.57 -1.91 2.09
C SER A 147 -15.86 -1.98 0.73
N ILE A 148 -15.46 -3.18 0.29
CA ILE A 148 -14.72 -3.40 -0.96
C ILE A 148 -15.64 -3.80 -2.12
N GLU A 149 -16.77 -4.43 -1.83
CA GLU A 149 -17.73 -4.90 -2.84
C GLU A 149 -18.17 -3.82 -3.86
N PRO A 150 -18.47 -2.56 -3.46
CA PRO A 150 -18.81 -1.49 -4.40
C PRO A 150 -17.70 -1.22 -5.43
N LEU A 151 -16.42 -1.37 -5.05
CA LEU A 151 -15.29 -1.14 -5.97
C LEU A 151 -15.26 -2.15 -7.12
N ARG A 152 -15.82 -3.35 -6.94
CA ARG A 152 -15.91 -4.36 -8.01
C ARG A 152 -16.98 -4.06 -9.06
N THR A 153 -17.93 -3.19 -8.75
CA THR A 153 -18.97 -2.77 -9.70
C THR A 153 -18.41 -1.88 -10.81
N ALA A 154 -17.31 -1.16 -10.53
CA ALA A 154 -16.54 -0.40 -11.51
C ALA A 154 -15.60 -1.34 -12.29
N THR A 155 -16.19 -2.13 -13.20
CA THR A 155 -15.49 -3.19 -13.97
C THR A 155 -14.18 -2.69 -14.59
N GLY A 156 -13.08 -3.38 -14.28
CA GLY A 156 -11.75 -3.09 -14.81
C GLY A 156 -11.06 -1.84 -14.25
N ALA A 157 -11.72 -1.08 -13.37
CA ALA A 157 -11.15 0.14 -12.78
C ALA A 157 -10.24 -0.14 -11.58
N TYR A 158 -10.68 -1.02 -10.66
CA TYR A 158 -9.99 -1.33 -9.41
C TYR A 158 -9.47 -2.77 -9.33
N PHE A 159 -10.22 -3.72 -9.88
CA PHE A 159 -9.87 -5.13 -9.91
C PHE A 159 -9.97 -5.66 -11.34
N GLU A 160 -9.09 -6.59 -11.68
CA GLU A 160 -9.15 -7.32 -12.95
C GLU A 160 -10.38 -8.25 -12.97
N ASP A 161 -10.65 -8.92 -11.85
CA ASP A 161 -11.78 -9.82 -11.68
C ASP A 161 -12.96 -9.15 -10.97
N ASN A 162 -14.16 -9.30 -11.54
CA ASN A 162 -15.41 -8.78 -10.98
C ASN A 162 -15.91 -9.59 -9.77
N LEU A 163 -15.41 -10.82 -9.58
CA LEU A 163 -15.73 -11.66 -8.42
C LEU A 163 -14.48 -11.85 -7.58
N PRO A 164 -14.56 -11.71 -6.24
CA PRO A 164 -13.40 -11.92 -5.38
C PRO A 164 -12.96 -13.38 -5.43
N ALA A 165 -11.65 -13.60 -5.47
CA ALA A 165 -11.08 -14.91 -5.19
C ALA A 165 -11.50 -15.39 -3.79
N ARG A 166 -11.60 -16.70 -3.60
CA ARG A 166 -12.03 -17.33 -2.34
C ARG A 166 -11.16 -18.54 -2.00
N ARG A 167 -10.98 -18.78 -0.72
CA ARG A 167 -10.23 -19.94 -0.22
C ARG A 167 -10.85 -20.49 1.06
N PHE A 168 -11.00 -21.81 1.10
CA PHE A 168 -11.31 -22.53 2.34
C PHE A 168 -10.02 -22.75 3.14
N LEU A 169 -10.04 -22.33 4.40
CA LEU A 169 -8.98 -22.46 5.40
C LEU A 169 -9.46 -23.43 6.49
N GLY A 170 -9.71 -24.69 6.13
CA GLY A 170 -10.44 -25.64 6.99
C GLY A 170 -11.95 -25.44 6.87
N GLU A 171 -12.65 -25.23 7.99
CA GLU A 171 -14.09 -24.92 7.97
C GLU A 171 -14.42 -23.43 7.75
N PHE A 172 -13.40 -22.58 7.66
CA PHE A 172 -13.54 -21.13 7.51
C PHE A 172 -13.28 -20.71 6.05
N GLU A 173 -14.26 -20.08 5.38
CA GLU A 173 -14.06 -19.47 4.05
C GLU A 173 -13.60 -18.02 4.22
N LEU A 174 -12.57 -17.65 3.49
CA LEU A 174 -12.10 -16.26 3.37
C LEU A 174 -12.09 -15.86 1.90
N ASN A 175 -12.55 -14.64 1.61
CA ASN A 175 -12.50 -14.06 0.28
C ASN A 175 -11.55 -12.86 0.22
N ALA A 176 -11.17 -12.48 -1.01
CA ALA A 176 -10.26 -11.37 -1.23
C ALA A 176 -10.82 -10.05 -0.67
N ASN A 177 -12.11 -9.73 -0.82
CA ASN A 177 -12.67 -8.48 -0.26
C ASN A 177 -12.41 -8.34 1.24
N GLN A 178 -12.54 -9.42 2.01
CA GLN A 178 -12.25 -9.41 3.45
C GLN A 178 -10.77 -9.13 3.72
N VAL A 179 -9.85 -9.68 2.92
CA VAL A 179 -8.42 -9.40 3.02
C VAL A 179 -8.11 -7.94 2.72
N PHE A 180 -8.70 -7.38 1.67
CA PHE A 180 -8.53 -5.97 1.29
C PHE A 180 -9.10 -5.03 2.35
N GLU A 181 -10.27 -5.35 2.91
CA GLU A 181 -10.87 -4.60 3.99
C GLU A 181 -9.96 -4.55 5.22
N MET A 182 -9.42 -5.70 5.64
CA MET A 182 -8.45 -5.79 6.74
C MET A 182 -7.18 -4.98 6.50
N MET A 183 -6.75 -4.83 5.24
CA MET A 183 -5.51 -4.14 4.89
C MET A 183 -5.70 -2.64 4.64
N PHE A 184 -6.84 -2.22 4.09
CA PHE A 184 -6.98 -0.89 3.48
C PHE A 184 -8.18 -0.10 3.98
N SER A 185 -9.18 -0.73 4.62
CA SER A 185 -10.39 -0.04 5.12
C SER A 185 -10.35 0.29 6.62
N VAL A 186 -9.22 0.03 7.30
CA VAL A 186 -9.07 0.20 8.76
C VAL A 186 -8.42 1.53 9.17
N GLY A 187 -8.20 2.44 8.21
CA GLY A 187 -7.47 3.69 8.42
C GLY A 187 -5.95 3.46 8.52
N ALA A 188 -5.26 4.28 9.34
CA ALA A 188 -3.83 4.13 9.54
C ALA A 188 -3.51 2.78 10.22
N ILE A 189 -2.60 2.01 9.61
CA ILE A 189 -2.19 0.70 10.10
C ILE A 189 -1.21 0.91 11.25
N SER A 190 -1.67 0.69 12.48
CA SER A 190 -0.81 0.73 13.67
C SER A 190 0.28 -0.36 13.62
N PRO A 191 1.39 -0.21 14.35
CA PRO A 191 2.43 -1.26 14.46
C PRO A 191 1.87 -2.62 14.87
N ASN A 192 0.86 -2.63 15.74
CA ASN A 192 0.20 -3.84 16.20
C ASN A 192 -0.59 -4.54 15.09
N HIS A 193 -1.31 -3.77 14.27
CA HIS A 193 -2.04 -4.31 13.14
C HIS A 193 -1.08 -4.76 12.03
N ALA A 194 0.01 -4.02 11.79
CA ALA A 194 1.08 -4.43 10.89
C ALA A 194 1.67 -5.80 11.29
N ALA A 195 1.97 -6.02 12.57
CA ALA A 195 2.47 -7.31 13.06
C ALA A 195 1.49 -8.47 12.75
N ILE A 196 0.19 -8.25 12.97
CA ILE A 196 -0.86 -9.23 12.67
C ILE A 196 -0.92 -9.53 11.16
N LEU A 197 -0.95 -8.49 10.32
CA LEU A 197 -0.96 -8.65 8.87
C LEU A 197 0.29 -9.39 8.36
N LEU A 198 1.46 -9.15 8.95
CA LEU A 198 2.70 -9.85 8.62
C LEU A 198 2.64 -11.33 8.98
N LEU A 199 2.03 -11.69 10.12
CA LEU A 199 1.78 -13.08 10.50
C LEU A 199 0.77 -13.76 9.58
N PHE A 200 -0.37 -13.11 9.33
CA PHE A 200 -1.42 -13.63 8.47
C PHE A 200 -0.90 -13.87 7.07
N THR A 201 -0.15 -12.93 6.52
CA THR A 201 0.44 -13.07 5.18
C THR A 201 1.68 -13.95 5.19
N GLY A 202 2.18 -14.44 6.33
CA GLY A 202 3.40 -15.24 6.40
C GLY A 202 4.63 -14.49 5.89
N ALA A 203 4.60 -13.16 5.99
CA ALA A 203 5.74 -12.30 5.70
C ALA A 203 6.83 -12.43 6.78
N ILE A 204 6.45 -12.87 7.97
CA ILE A 204 7.33 -13.33 9.05
C ILE A 204 6.94 -14.76 9.48
N PRO A 205 7.80 -15.51 10.20
CA PRO A 205 7.49 -16.86 10.66
C PRO A 205 6.22 -16.91 11.54
N ARG A 206 5.44 -18.00 11.38
CA ARG A 206 4.23 -18.29 12.16
C ARG A 206 4.42 -19.26 13.31
N GLU A 207 5.57 -19.93 13.34
CA GLU A 207 5.98 -20.78 14.45
C GLU A 207 6.27 -19.89 15.66
N LEU A 208 5.20 -19.59 16.39
CA LEU A 208 5.21 -18.75 17.57
C LEU A 208 4.85 -19.60 18.79
N GLU A 209 5.61 -19.47 19.86
CA GLU A 209 5.13 -19.88 21.16
C GLU A 209 4.13 -18.85 21.71
N ALA A 210 3.30 -19.23 22.68
CA ALA A 210 2.29 -18.33 23.26
C ALA A 210 2.90 -17.03 23.82
N ASP A 211 4.13 -17.09 24.32
CA ASP A 211 4.85 -15.92 24.82
C ASP A 211 5.36 -15.00 23.70
N ASP A 212 5.62 -15.54 22.49
CA ASP A 212 6.07 -14.75 21.35
C ASP A 212 4.99 -13.74 20.91
N PHE A 213 3.71 -14.10 21.02
CA PHE A 213 2.57 -13.21 20.70
C PHE A 213 2.56 -11.92 21.51
N ARG A 214 2.98 -11.97 22.78
CA ARG A 214 3.12 -10.77 23.61
C ARG A 214 4.31 -9.94 23.18
N THR A 215 5.41 -10.60 22.82
CA THR A 215 6.65 -9.92 22.41
C THR A 215 6.62 -9.36 20.99
N LEU A 216 5.61 -9.70 20.19
CA LEU A 216 5.39 -9.12 18.86
C LEU A 216 4.97 -7.64 18.93
N ARG A 217 4.59 -7.13 20.11
CA ARG A 217 3.97 -5.80 20.27
C ARG A 217 4.46 -5.09 21.56
N PRO A 218 5.36 -4.10 21.47
CA PRO A 218 6.04 -3.59 20.27
C PRO A 218 7.09 -4.57 19.73
N ALA A 219 7.62 -4.31 18.54
CA ALA A 219 8.69 -5.14 17.97
C ALA A 219 9.91 -5.21 18.92
N PRO A 220 10.48 -6.40 19.17
CA PRO A 220 11.65 -6.51 20.03
C PRO A 220 12.88 -5.93 19.34
N ALA A 221 13.89 -5.50 20.11
CA ALA A 221 15.12 -4.94 19.55
C ALA A 221 15.84 -5.90 18.58
N ASP A 222 15.69 -7.22 18.78
CA ASP A 222 16.21 -8.27 17.92
C ASP A 222 15.18 -8.83 16.92
N ALA A 223 14.11 -8.08 16.62
CA ALA A 223 13.04 -8.46 15.71
C ALA A 223 13.56 -8.99 14.37
N ALA A 224 14.59 -8.36 13.80
CA ALA A 224 15.16 -8.78 12.52
C ALA A 224 15.74 -10.20 12.53
N ARG A 225 16.19 -10.68 13.70
CA ARG A 225 16.74 -12.02 13.89
C ARG A 225 15.66 -13.03 14.24
N ARG A 226 14.72 -12.66 15.12
CA ARG A 226 13.64 -13.55 15.59
C ARG A 226 12.52 -13.71 14.56
N PHE A 227 12.20 -12.63 13.85
CA PHE A 227 11.10 -12.55 12.89
C PHE A 227 11.62 -12.01 11.55
N PRO A 228 12.53 -12.72 10.88
CA PRO A 228 13.07 -12.25 9.61
C PRO A 228 11.98 -12.11 8.56
N LEU A 229 12.09 -11.08 7.70
CA LEU A 229 11.22 -10.94 6.54
C LEU A 229 11.46 -12.09 5.55
N LEU A 230 10.43 -12.88 5.29
CA LEU A 230 10.47 -14.08 4.44
C LEU A 230 10.12 -13.78 2.97
N LEU A 231 9.62 -12.58 2.68
CA LEU A 231 9.26 -12.16 1.33
C LEU A 231 10.52 -11.98 0.48
N LYS A 232 10.54 -12.67 -0.66
CA LYS A 232 11.58 -12.54 -1.68
C LYS A 232 10.94 -12.07 -2.98
N GLU A 233 11.57 -11.12 -3.64
CA GLU A 233 11.21 -10.73 -5.00
C GLU A 233 11.52 -11.88 -5.96
N SER A 234 10.64 -12.10 -6.94
CA SER A 234 10.86 -13.03 -8.05
C SER A 234 10.67 -12.30 -9.37
N ASP A 235 11.52 -12.61 -10.35
CA ASP A 235 11.39 -12.07 -11.71
C ASP A 235 10.07 -12.49 -12.38
N THR A 236 9.47 -13.59 -11.91
CA THR A 236 8.19 -14.12 -12.39
C THR A 236 6.98 -13.53 -11.66
N ASP A 237 7.18 -12.63 -10.69
CA ASP A 237 6.05 -12.03 -9.98
C ASP A 237 5.19 -11.19 -10.94
N ASP A 238 3.88 -11.27 -10.80
CA ASP A 238 2.97 -10.30 -11.39
C ASP A 238 3.26 -8.88 -10.84
N PRO A 239 3.07 -7.80 -11.61
CA PRO A 239 3.27 -6.44 -11.12
C PRO A 239 2.56 -6.12 -9.80
N SER A 240 1.32 -6.56 -9.62
CA SER A 240 0.55 -6.34 -8.39
C SER A 240 1.12 -7.16 -7.23
N VAL A 241 1.58 -8.40 -7.48
CA VAL A 241 2.28 -9.23 -6.47
C VAL A 241 3.54 -8.53 -5.97
N ARG A 242 4.37 -7.95 -6.87
CA ARG A 242 5.54 -7.17 -6.46
C ARG A 242 5.16 -5.99 -5.57
N GLN A 243 4.07 -5.31 -5.89
CA GLN A 243 3.58 -4.17 -5.12
C GLN A 243 3.06 -4.57 -3.74
N PHE A 244 2.36 -5.70 -3.61
CA PHE A 244 2.00 -6.25 -2.31
C PHE A 244 3.21 -6.67 -1.50
N LYS A 245 4.23 -7.30 -2.10
CA LYS A 245 5.49 -7.60 -1.41
C LYS A 245 6.17 -6.33 -0.90
N ALA A 246 6.17 -5.26 -1.70
CA ALA A 246 6.68 -3.95 -1.29
C ALA A 246 5.86 -3.34 -0.13
N PHE A 247 4.53 -3.47 -0.16
CA PHE A 247 3.64 -3.01 0.92
C PHE A 247 3.88 -3.77 2.22
N LEU A 248 3.93 -5.11 2.17
CA LEU A 248 4.24 -5.93 3.34
C LEU A 248 5.65 -5.66 3.88
N THR A 249 6.62 -5.36 3.01
CA THR A 249 7.95 -4.90 3.43
C THR A 249 7.87 -3.55 4.17
N ALA A 250 7.02 -2.64 3.71
CA ALA A 250 6.79 -1.38 4.40
C ALA A 250 6.15 -1.58 5.78
N LEU A 251 5.15 -2.47 5.90
CA LEU A 251 4.58 -2.87 7.18
C LEU A 251 5.64 -3.44 8.13
N TYR A 252 6.54 -4.28 7.63
CA TYR A 252 7.63 -4.86 8.41
C TYR A 252 8.60 -3.81 8.95
N ILE A 253 8.99 -2.85 8.11
CA ILE A 253 9.86 -1.74 8.53
C ILE A 253 9.13 -0.86 9.55
N ALA A 254 7.88 -0.49 9.29
CA ALA A 254 7.07 0.33 10.18
C ALA A 254 6.87 -0.31 11.56
N TRP A 255 6.54 -1.61 11.58
CA TRP A 255 6.44 -2.40 12.80
C TRP A 255 7.75 -2.39 13.59
N ARG A 256 8.90 -2.60 12.94
CA ARG A 256 10.21 -2.55 13.59
C ARG A 256 10.61 -1.19 14.13
N LEU A 257 10.09 -0.12 13.53
CA LEU A 257 10.31 1.26 13.97
C LEU A 257 9.25 1.75 14.95
N ASP A 258 8.25 0.90 15.26
CA ASP A 258 7.10 1.23 16.09
C ASP A 258 6.33 2.47 15.62
N VAL A 259 6.14 2.58 14.29
CA VAL A 259 5.38 3.67 13.65
C VAL A 259 4.26 3.14 12.77
N ALA A 260 3.22 3.95 12.55
CA ALA A 260 2.11 3.57 11.71
C ALA A 260 2.47 3.59 10.20
N VAL A 261 1.72 2.84 9.39
CA VAL A 261 1.66 3.04 7.95
C VAL A 261 0.35 3.74 7.61
N ARG A 262 0.44 4.91 6.98
CA ARG A 262 -0.74 5.60 6.44
C ARG A 262 -1.03 5.05 5.06
N VAL A 263 -2.31 4.81 4.78
CA VAL A 263 -2.82 4.30 3.51
C VAL A 263 -3.84 5.32 2.97
N ASP A 264 -3.73 5.63 1.69
CA ASP A 264 -4.69 6.39 0.89
C ASP A 264 -5.20 5.45 -0.20
N ALA A 265 -6.36 4.82 0.03
CA ALA A 265 -6.88 3.68 -0.73
C ALA A 265 -8.18 4.01 -1.48
#